data_AF-A0A661YPK8-F1
#
_entry.id   AF-A0A661YPK8-F1
#
_cell.length_a   1.000
_cell.length_b   1.000
_cell.length_c   1.000
_cell.angle_alpha   90.00
_cell.angle_beta   90.00
_cell.angle_gamma   90.00
#
_symmetry.space_group_name_H-M   'P 1'
#
loop_
_entity.id
_entity.type
_entity.pdbx_description
1 polymer ?
#
loop_
_entity_poly.entity_id
_entity_poly.type
_entity_poly.pdbx_seq_one_letter_code
_entity_poly.pdbx_strand_id
1 'polypeptide(L)'
;MSEDQKKQLQQQLWNIANALRGKMDADEFRDYILGFIFYKYLSEKMQLYADQILKEDGIAYDSIDESTEEGQEFLGAVKEESISHLGYFLKPSELFSEIAKRGNGNGTSNFILQDLADILKHIEQSTMGTESEDDFDNLFEDLDLTSTKLGKTESAKNELIVKVLNHLDTIDFELQDTESDVLGDAYEYLIGQFASGAAKKAGEFYTPQEVTKVLAKLVTPGETKLR
;
A
#
# COMPACT_ATOMS: atom_id res chain seq x y z
N MET A 1 11.64 -15.72 2.67
CA MET A 1 10.72 -16.39 3.66
C MET A 1 10.46 -17.88 3.43
N SER A 2 10.11 -18.65 4.47
CA SER A 2 9.57 -20.01 4.37
C SER A 2 8.08 -20.03 3.96
N GLU A 3 7.63 -21.12 3.32
CA GLU A 3 6.22 -21.33 2.92
C GLU A 3 5.22 -21.14 4.08
N ASP A 4 5.62 -21.48 5.30
CA ASP A 4 4.77 -21.34 6.48
C ASP A 4 4.59 -19.87 6.89
N GLN A 5 5.63 -19.03 6.75
CA GLN A 5 5.51 -17.60 7.05
C GLN A 5 4.66 -16.87 6.00
N LYS A 6 4.76 -17.25 4.71
CA LYS A 6 3.89 -16.72 3.65
C LYS A 6 2.40 -16.98 3.95
N LYS A 7 2.08 -18.22 4.35
CA LYS A 7 0.71 -18.59 4.76
C LYS A 7 0.24 -17.84 6.00
N GLN A 8 1.13 -17.63 6.96
CA GLN A 8 0.81 -16.84 8.16
C GLN A 8 0.48 -15.39 7.80
N LEU A 9 1.26 -14.75 6.94
CA LEU A 9 0.98 -13.41 6.46
C LEU A 9 -0.36 -13.32 5.72
N GLN A 10 -0.60 -14.22 4.77
CA GLN A 10 -1.86 -14.33 4.04
C GLN A 10 -3.07 -14.44 4.99
N GLN A 11 -2.95 -15.29 6.01
CA GLN A 11 -3.99 -15.46 7.03
C GLN A 11 -4.14 -14.22 7.90
N GLN A 12 -3.05 -13.56 8.30
CA GLN A 12 -3.09 -12.33 9.09
C GLN A 12 -3.81 -11.21 8.34
N LEU A 13 -3.45 -10.95 7.09
CA LEU A 13 -4.12 -9.94 6.26
C LEU A 13 -5.60 -10.25 6.07
N TRP A 14 -5.94 -11.52 5.81
CA TRP A 14 -7.34 -11.94 5.71
C TRP A 14 -8.12 -11.80 7.03
N ASN A 15 -7.47 -12.08 8.16
CA ASN A 15 -8.08 -11.91 9.48
C ASN A 15 -8.33 -10.43 9.79
N ILE A 16 -7.40 -9.54 9.44
CA ILE A 16 -7.57 -8.09 9.55
C ILE A 16 -8.78 -7.66 8.70
N ALA A 17 -8.85 -8.11 7.45
CA ALA A 17 -9.97 -7.79 6.57
C ALA A 17 -11.32 -8.26 7.15
N ASN A 18 -11.39 -9.48 7.67
CA ASN A 18 -12.62 -10.00 8.29
C ASN A 18 -13.00 -9.31 9.59
N ALA A 19 -12.02 -8.95 10.42
CA ALA A 19 -12.26 -8.28 11.69
C ALA A 19 -12.75 -6.84 11.49
N LEU A 20 -12.24 -6.16 10.45
CA LEU A 20 -12.45 -4.74 10.25
C LEU A 20 -13.55 -4.40 9.24
N ARG A 21 -13.91 -5.29 8.30
CA ARG A 21 -15.00 -5.03 7.35
C ARG A 21 -16.36 -4.74 8.00
N GLY A 22 -16.55 -5.14 9.26
CA GLY A 22 -17.75 -4.84 10.03
C GLY A 22 -19.01 -5.41 9.37
N LYS A 23 -19.89 -4.51 8.88
CA LYS A 23 -21.14 -4.89 8.18
C LYS A 23 -21.01 -4.91 6.66
N MET A 24 -19.88 -4.49 6.12
CA MET A 24 -19.61 -4.51 4.68
C MET A 24 -19.44 -5.96 4.24
N ASP A 25 -19.89 -6.25 3.02
CA ASP A 25 -19.55 -7.53 2.42
C ASP A 25 -18.05 -7.57 2.03
N ALA A 26 -17.58 -8.75 1.66
CA ALA A 26 -16.17 -8.94 1.32
C ALA A 26 -15.77 -8.18 0.05
N ASP A 27 -16.64 -8.12 -0.97
CA ASP A 27 -16.35 -7.45 -2.24
C ASP A 27 -16.24 -5.94 -2.04
N GLU A 28 -17.10 -5.37 -1.20
CA GLU A 28 -17.10 -3.94 -0.84
C GLU A 28 -15.88 -3.52 -0.02
N PHE A 29 -15.36 -4.39 0.85
CA PHE A 29 -14.17 -4.07 1.66
C PHE A 29 -12.85 -4.32 0.92
N ARG A 30 -12.88 -5.06 -0.19
CA ARG A 30 -11.70 -5.39 -0.99
C ARG A 30 -10.92 -4.14 -1.38
N ASP A 31 -11.60 -3.17 -1.99
CA ASP A 31 -10.93 -2.02 -2.59
C ASP A 31 -10.23 -1.18 -1.50
N TYR A 32 -10.81 -1.14 -0.30
CA TYR A 32 -10.18 -0.51 0.88
C TYR A 32 -8.92 -1.22 1.34
N ILE A 33 -9.00 -2.53 1.61
CA ILE A 33 -7.84 -3.24 2.16
C ILE A 33 -6.70 -3.32 1.15
N LEU A 34 -7.02 -3.52 -0.14
CA LEU A 34 -6.02 -3.57 -1.20
C LEU A 34 -5.37 -2.20 -1.40
N GLY A 35 -6.16 -1.12 -1.41
CA GLY A 35 -5.64 0.25 -1.48
C GLY A 35 -4.71 0.59 -0.30
N PHE A 36 -5.08 0.22 0.93
CA PHE A 36 -4.22 0.47 2.09
C PHE A 36 -2.95 -0.40 2.12
N ILE A 37 -3.02 -1.65 1.66
CA ILE A 37 -1.83 -2.49 1.49
C ILE A 37 -0.90 -1.89 0.44
N PHE A 38 -1.46 -1.39 -0.67
CA PHE A 38 -0.66 -0.76 -1.72
C PHE A 38 -0.02 0.54 -1.25
N TYR A 39 -0.76 1.40 -0.54
CA TYR A 39 -0.20 2.60 0.09
C TYR A 39 0.93 2.25 1.07
N LYS A 40 0.77 1.23 1.92
CA LYS A 40 1.84 0.74 2.80
C LYS A 40 3.08 0.32 2.01
N TYR A 41 2.89 -0.45 0.94
CA TYR A 41 3.97 -0.87 0.06
C TYR A 41 4.73 0.31 -0.55
N LEU A 42 4.00 1.28 -1.12
CA LEU A 42 4.62 2.47 -1.71
C LEU A 42 5.41 3.25 -0.66
N SER A 43 4.86 3.40 0.54
CA SER A 43 5.52 4.07 1.64
C SER A 43 6.80 3.38 2.09
N GLU A 44 6.76 2.07 2.34
CA GLU A 44 7.94 1.33 2.80
C GLU A 44 9.03 1.30 1.73
N LYS A 45 8.64 1.14 0.46
CA LYS A 45 9.58 1.18 -0.66
C LYS A 45 10.22 2.57 -0.81
N MET A 46 9.44 3.64 -0.62
CA MET A 46 9.95 5.02 -0.61
C MET A 46 10.97 5.21 0.52
N GLN A 47 10.62 4.82 1.75
CA GLN A 47 11.52 4.95 2.90
C GLN A 47 12.83 4.18 2.69
N LEU A 48 12.74 2.92 2.27
CA LEU A 48 13.92 2.10 1.99
C LEU A 48 14.83 2.71 0.92
N TYR A 49 14.24 3.27 -0.12
CA TYR A 49 15.00 3.92 -1.19
C TYR A 49 15.64 5.23 -0.73
N ALA A 50 14.90 6.07 -0.01
CA ALA A 50 15.43 7.32 0.54
C ALA A 50 16.55 7.07 1.56
N ASP A 51 16.39 6.09 2.45
CA ASP A 51 17.43 5.68 3.40
C ASP A 51 18.70 5.18 2.70
N GLN A 52 18.59 4.59 1.51
CA GLN A 52 19.75 4.20 0.70
C GLN A 52 20.48 5.42 0.15
N ILE A 53 19.76 6.44 -0.32
CA ILE A 53 20.34 7.69 -0.83
C ILE A 53 21.04 8.45 0.30
N LEU A 54 20.38 8.58 1.45
CA LEU A 54 20.84 9.37 2.61
C LEU A 54 21.86 8.62 3.48
N LYS A 55 22.23 7.40 3.09
CA LYS A 55 23.13 6.53 3.87
C LYS A 55 24.49 7.16 4.11
N GLU A 56 25.02 7.91 3.14
CA GLU A 56 26.32 8.59 3.28
C GLU A 56 26.27 9.77 4.24
N ASP A 57 25.12 10.45 4.33
CA ASP A 57 24.86 11.54 5.28
C ASP A 57 24.55 11.03 6.69
N GLY A 58 24.24 9.74 6.84
CA GLY A 58 23.91 9.12 8.12
C GLY A 58 22.56 9.55 8.69
N ILE A 59 21.65 9.99 7.81
CA ILE A 59 20.31 10.49 8.14
C ILE A 59 19.29 9.41 7.79
N ALA A 60 18.34 9.16 8.69
CA ALA A 60 17.17 8.35 8.40
C ALA A 60 16.10 9.24 7.76
N TYR A 61 15.44 8.76 6.71
CA TYR A 61 14.48 9.55 5.94
C TYR A 61 13.32 10.08 6.80
N ASP A 62 12.81 9.23 7.70
CA ASP A 62 11.73 9.55 8.64
C ASP A 62 12.12 10.61 9.70
N SER A 63 13.42 10.90 9.85
CA SER A 63 13.94 11.89 10.80
C SER A 63 14.13 13.29 10.22
N ILE A 64 13.93 13.46 8.91
CA ILE A 64 14.10 14.75 8.23
C ILE A 64 13.02 15.73 8.69
N ASP A 65 13.44 16.92 9.15
CA ASP A 65 12.54 18.01 9.47
C ASP A 65 12.19 18.82 8.21
N GLU A 66 10.99 18.57 7.69
CA GLU A 66 10.43 19.22 6.51
C GLU A 66 10.28 20.75 6.66
N SER A 67 10.36 21.32 7.86
CA SER A 67 10.23 22.76 8.07
C SER A 67 11.54 23.54 7.94
N THR A 68 12.67 22.84 7.89
CA THR A 68 14.01 23.44 7.83
C THR A 68 14.50 23.60 6.40
N GLU A 69 15.38 24.58 6.16
CA GLU A 69 16.01 24.77 4.84
C GLU A 69 16.85 23.54 4.44
N GLU A 70 17.60 22.98 5.39
CA GLU A 70 18.39 21.77 5.20
C GLU A 70 17.50 20.55 4.88
N GLY A 71 16.39 20.37 5.59
CA GLY A 71 15.44 19.31 5.29
C GLY A 71 14.82 19.45 3.90
N GLN A 72 14.48 20.67 3.48
CA GLN A 72 13.98 20.92 2.13
C GLN A 72 15.02 20.62 1.03
N GLU A 73 16.31 20.83 1.30
CA GLU A 73 17.40 20.46 0.39
C GLU A 73 17.48 18.94 0.23
N PHE A 74 17.49 18.19 1.33
CA PHE A 74 17.47 16.72 1.29
C PHE A 74 16.23 16.18 0.57
N LEU A 75 15.04 16.72 0.87
CA LEU A 75 13.80 16.31 0.21
C LEU A 75 13.82 16.60 -1.29
N GLY A 76 14.43 17.71 -1.72
CA GLY A 76 14.61 18.03 -3.13
C GLY A 76 15.42 16.96 -3.86
N ALA A 77 16.58 16.59 -3.30
CA ALA A 77 17.44 15.56 -3.86
C ALA A 77 16.77 14.17 -3.88
N VAL A 78 16.15 13.78 -2.76
CA VAL A 78 15.45 12.49 -2.65
C VAL A 78 14.27 12.42 -3.63
N LYS A 79 13.52 13.52 -3.80
CA LYS A 79 12.38 13.57 -4.72
C LYS A 79 12.80 13.37 -6.18
N GLU A 80 13.87 14.01 -6.61
CA GLU A 80 14.37 13.87 -7.99
C GLU A 80 14.75 12.42 -8.28
N GLU A 81 15.52 11.81 -7.38
CA GLU A 81 15.96 10.42 -7.51
C GLU A 81 14.79 9.43 -7.38
N SER A 82 13.82 9.68 -6.50
CA SER A 82 12.68 8.77 -6.29
C SER A 82 11.72 8.79 -7.47
N ILE A 83 11.43 9.96 -8.05
CA ILE A 83 10.61 10.03 -9.26
C ILE A 83 11.31 9.30 -10.41
N SER A 84 12.63 9.46 -10.55
CA SER A 84 13.42 8.79 -11.58
C SER A 84 13.43 7.26 -11.45
N HIS A 85 13.51 6.72 -10.23
CA HIS A 85 13.71 5.27 -10.01
C HIS A 85 12.47 4.51 -9.53
N LEU A 86 11.58 5.17 -8.79
CA LEU A 86 10.33 4.59 -8.26
C LEU A 86 9.10 5.08 -9.03
N GLY A 87 9.17 6.23 -9.69
CA GLY A 87 8.05 6.83 -10.42
C GLY A 87 7.11 7.68 -9.55
N TYR A 88 7.39 7.85 -8.26
CA TYR A 88 6.56 8.64 -7.33
C TYR A 88 7.40 9.20 -6.18
N PHE A 89 6.79 10.05 -5.36
CA PHE A 89 7.42 10.62 -4.18
C PHE A 89 6.42 10.76 -3.02
N LEU A 90 6.87 10.39 -1.82
CA LEU A 90 6.15 10.58 -0.55
C LEU A 90 7.08 11.26 0.44
N LYS A 91 6.59 12.28 1.17
CA LYS A 91 7.36 12.94 2.21
C LYS A 91 7.49 12.08 3.49
N PRO A 92 8.45 12.35 4.38
CA PRO A 92 8.58 11.67 5.67
C PRO A 92 7.28 11.67 6.50
N SER A 93 6.58 12.80 6.56
CA SER A 93 5.31 12.94 7.30
C SER A 93 4.11 12.25 6.65
N GLU A 94 4.28 11.79 5.41
CA GLU A 94 3.29 11.09 4.60
C GLU A 94 3.57 9.58 4.54
N LEU A 95 4.58 9.09 5.28
CA LEU A 95 4.83 7.66 5.40
C LEU A 95 3.68 6.96 6.16
N PHE A 96 3.41 5.71 5.78
CA PHE A 96 2.36 4.87 6.33
C PHE A 96 2.46 4.74 7.86
N SER A 97 3.66 4.48 8.36
CA SER A 97 3.95 4.34 9.79
C SER A 97 3.67 5.63 10.56
N GLU A 98 4.01 6.79 9.99
CA GLU A 98 3.74 8.10 10.61
C GLU A 98 2.24 8.43 10.63
N ILE A 99 1.48 8.05 9.60
CA ILE A 99 0.02 8.21 9.61
C ILE A 99 -0.68 7.23 10.56
N ALA A 100 -0.24 5.97 10.60
CA ALA A 100 -0.75 4.99 11.56
C ALA A 100 -0.54 5.45 13.00
N LYS A 101 0.68 5.92 13.32
CA LYS A 101 1.05 6.51 14.60
C LYS A 101 0.27 7.78 14.92
N ARG A 102 0.10 8.70 13.94
CA ARG A 102 -0.72 9.91 14.12
C ARG A 102 -2.15 9.55 14.49
N GLY A 103 -2.73 8.52 13.85
CA GLY A 103 -4.06 8.01 14.16
C GLY A 103 -4.17 7.39 15.56
N ASN A 104 -3.10 6.81 16.09
CA ASN A 104 -3.07 6.13 17.38
C ASN A 104 -2.83 7.09 18.57
N GLY A 105 -3.82 7.91 18.91
CA GLY A 105 -3.73 8.91 19.98
C GLY A 105 -3.94 8.35 21.39
N ASN A 106 -2.95 7.67 21.98
CA ASN A 106 -2.89 7.31 23.42
C ASN A 106 -4.23 6.79 24.03
N GLY A 107 -4.97 5.95 23.30
CA GLY A 107 -6.26 5.38 23.72
C GLY A 107 -7.50 5.94 23.00
N THR A 108 -7.37 7.01 22.22
CA THR A 108 -8.41 7.56 21.32
C THR A 108 -7.87 7.75 19.90
N SER A 109 -8.69 7.52 18.89
CA SER A 109 -8.26 7.72 17.50
C SER A 109 -8.23 9.21 17.16
N ASN A 110 -7.06 9.74 16.78
CA ASN A 110 -6.95 11.08 16.23
C ASN A 110 -7.58 11.13 14.84
N PHE A 111 -8.09 12.29 14.43
CA PHE A 111 -8.72 12.45 13.13
C PHE A 111 -7.67 12.61 12.03
N ILE A 112 -7.64 11.67 11.07
CA ILE A 112 -6.64 11.59 10.00
C ILE A 112 -7.24 11.45 8.60
N LEU A 113 -8.57 11.47 8.45
CA LEU A 113 -9.21 11.20 7.15
C LEU A 113 -8.81 12.20 6.07
N GLN A 114 -8.73 13.50 6.43
CA GLN A 114 -8.32 14.54 5.49
C GLN A 114 -6.86 14.38 5.10
N ASP A 115 -5.97 14.21 6.08
CA ASP A 115 -4.54 13.97 5.85
C ASP A 115 -4.33 12.77 4.93
N LEU A 116 -5.04 11.66 5.17
CA LEU A 116 -4.94 10.45 4.36
C LEU A 116 -5.41 10.69 2.93
N ALA A 117 -6.54 11.39 2.74
CA ALA A 117 -7.02 11.74 1.41
C ALA A 117 -6.02 12.62 0.64
N ASP A 118 -5.41 13.58 1.33
CA ASP A 118 -4.42 14.48 0.75
C ASP A 118 -3.13 13.72 0.37
N ILE A 119 -2.71 12.73 1.17
CA ILE A 119 -1.54 11.89 0.89
C ILE A 119 -1.74 11.03 -0.36
N LEU A 120 -2.89 10.34 -0.45
CA LEU A 120 -3.18 9.49 -1.61
C LEU A 120 -3.20 10.30 -2.90
N LYS A 121 -3.78 11.50 -2.85
CA LYS A 121 -3.75 12.45 -3.95
C LYS A 121 -2.33 12.97 -4.22
N HIS A 122 -1.52 13.20 -3.19
CA HIS A 122 -0.14 13.66 -3.35
C HIS A 122 0.72 12.62 -4.07
N ILE A 123 0.51 11.32 -3.83
CA ILE A 123 1.18 10.24 -4.58
C ILE A 123 0.92 10.40 -6.08
N GLU A 124 -0.34 10.50 -6.49
CA GLU A 124 -0.73 10.69 -7.89
C GLU A 124 -0.12 11.99 -8.46
N GLN A 125 -0.24 13.10 -7.71
CA GLN A 125 0.30 14.40 -8.11
C GLN A 125 1.82 14.44 -8.23
N SER A 126 2.54 13.61 -7.46
CA SER A 126 4.00 13.55 -7.50
C SER A 126 4.53 13.06 -8.85
N THR A 127 3.70 12.36 -9.62
CA THR A 127 4.03 11.75 -10.91
C THR A 127 3.65 12.63 -12.11
N MET A 128 2.87 13.70 -11.90
CA MET A 128 2.37 14.54 -12.99
C MET A 128 3.50 15.19 -13.79
N GLY A 129 3.47 15.01 -15.11
CA GLY A 129 4.48 15.51 -16.04
C GLY A 129 5.73 14.63 -16.15
N THR A 130 5.70 13.41 -15.58
CA THR A 130 6.80 12.44 -15.62
C THR A 130 6.42 11.21 -16.45
N GLU A 131 7.37 10.30 -16.70
CA GLU A 131 7.10 9.08 -17.49
C GLU A 131 6.14 8.10 -16.80
N SER A 132 5.99 8.19 -15.48
CA SER A 132 5.12 7.32 -14.67
C SER A 132 3.71 7.88 -14.43
N GLU A 133 3.36 9.05 -15.00
CA GLU A 133 2.04 9.66 -14.79
C GLU A 133 0.89 8.69 -15.09
N ASP A 134 0.94 8.01 -16.24
CA ASP A 134 -0.10 7.07 -16.68
C ASP A 134 -0.22 5.85 -15.75
N ASP A 135 0.86 5.45 -15.06
CA ASP A 135 0.86 4.28 -14.16
C ASP A 135 0.19 4.60 -12.80
N PHE A 136 0.16 5.88 -12.43
CA PHE A 136 -0.39 6.35 -11.15
C PHE A 136 -1.69 7.15 -11.29
N ASP A 137 -2.13 7.44 -12.51
CA ASP A 137 -3.40 8.14 -12.76
C ASP A 137 -4.59 7.33 -12.22
N ASN A 138 -5.42 7.96 -11.40
CA ASN A 138 -6.60 7.38 -10.73
C ASN A 138 -6.31 6.12 -9.89
N LEU A 139 -5.07 5.93 -9.44
CA LEU A 139 -4.63 4.75 -8.69
C LEU A 139 -5.47 4.47 -7.43
N PHE A 140 -5.94 5.52 -6.74
CA PHE A 140 -6.74 5.39 -5.52
C PHE A 140 -8.21 5.83 -5.70
N GLU A 141 -8.72 5.93 -6.93
CA GLU A 141 -10.07 6.44 -7.22
C GLU A 141 -11.18 5.62 -6.53
N ASP A 142 -11.02 4.30 -6.46
CA ASP A 142 -11.99 3.40 -5.83
C ASP A 142 -11.99 3.47 -4.29
N LEU A 143 -11.04 4.19 -3.69
CA LEU A 143 -10.90 4.32 -2.23
C LEU A 143 -11.72 5.49 -1.66
N ASP A 144 -13.05 5.32 -1.58
CA ASP A 144 -13.94 6.34 -1.02
C ASP A 144 -13.91 6.39 0.53
N LEU A 145 -13.00 7.20 1.08
CA LEU A 145 -12.89 7.45 2.52
C LEU A 145 -14.12 8.14 3.14
N THR A 146 -15.02 8.68 2.31
CA THR A 146 -16.26 9.35 2.76
C THR A 146 -17.46 8.40 2.81
N SER A 147 -17.30 7.14 2.39
CA SER A 147 -18.38 6.18 2.27
C SER A 147 -19.13 5.96 3.58
N THR A 148 -20.46 5.92 3.51
CA THR A 148 -21.32 5.55 4.66
C THR A 148 -21.15 4.09 5.08
N LYS A 149 -20.52 3.27 4.23
CA LYS A 149 -20.21 1.85 4.51
C LYS A 149 -19.13 1.69 5.56
N LEU A 150 -18.15 2.61 5.59
CA LEU A 150 -17.09 2.66 6.60
C LEU A 150 -17.61 3.08 7.98
N GLY A 151 -18.71 3.85 8.02
CA GLY A 151 -19.31 4.32 9.25
C GLY A 151 -20.38 5.38 9.02
N LYS A 152 -21.34 5.46 9.95
CA LYS A 152 -22.45 6.45 9.87
C LYS A 152 -22.01 7.88 10.18
N THR A 153 -20.88 8.06 10.87
CA THR A 153 -20.34 9.36 11.28
C THR A 153 -18.87 9.44 10.89
N GLU A 154 -18.35 10.64 10.70
CA GLU A 154 -16.92 10.88 10.40
C GLU A 154 -16.01 10.24 11.46
N SER A 155 -16.37 10.32 12.74
CA SER A 155 -15.64 9.66 13.82
C SER A 155 -15.59 8.14 13.65
N ALA A 156 -16.71 7.51 13.29
CA ALA A 156 -16.76 6.06 13.09
C ALA A 156 -15.93 5.61 11.88
N LYS A 157 -15.96 6.38 10.78
CA LYS A 157 -15.11 6.12 9.59
C LYS A 157 -13.64 6.22 9.97
N ASN A 158 -13.26 7.28 10.67
CA ASN A 158 -11.91 7.51 11.14
C ASN A 158 -11.42 6.41 12.07
N GLU A 159 -12.22 6.01 13.07
CA GLU A 159 -11.88 4.91 13.97
C GLU A 159 -11.66 3.59 13.23
N LEU A 160 -12.46 3.30 12.21
CA LEU A 160 -12.28 2.09 11.41
C LEU A 160 -10.96 2.15 10.62
N ILE A 161 -10.72 3.25 9.91
CA ILE A 161 -9.50 3.42 9.10
C ILE A 161 -8.26 3.39 9.99
N VAL A 162 -8.25 4.11 11.11
CA VAL A 162 -7.16 4.08 12.08
C VAL A 162 -6.90 2.66 12.58
N LYS A 163 -7.94 1.87 12.84
CA LYS A 163 -7.76 0.45 13.20
C LYS A 163 -7.11 -0.34 12.07
N VAL A 164 -7.53 -0.15 10.82
CA VAL A 164 -6.94 -0.84 9.66
C VAL A 164 -5.47 -0.49 9.54
N LEU A 165 -5.13 0.81 9.54
CA LEU A 165 -3.74 1.26 9.42
C LEU A 165 -2.87 0.71 10.54
N ASN A 166 -3.33 0.78 11.80
CA ASN A 166 -2.57 0.23 12.93
C ASN A 166 -2.35 -1.29 12.83
N HIS A 167 -3.33 -2.07 12.35
CA HIS A 167 -3.12 -3.51 12.20
C HIS A 167 -2.16 -3.81 11.05
N LEU A 168 -2.27 -3.10 9.94
CA LEU A 168 -1.36 -3.24 8.81
C LEU A 168 0.07 -2.81 9.17
N ASP A 169 0.25 -1.78 10.00
CA ASP A 169 1.56 -1.30 10.45
C ASP A 169 2.34 -2.36 11.26
N THR A 170 1.64 -3.29 11.91
CA THR A 170 2.28 -4.41 12.63
C THR A 170 2.83 -5.51 11.72
N ILE A 171 2.55 -5.44 10.42
CA ILE A 171 2.93 -6.46 9.45
C ILE A 171 4.17 -6.01 8.70
N ASP A 172 5.24 -6.78 8.80
CA ASP A 172 6.43 -6.61 7.96
C ASP A 172 6.19 -7.26 6.59
N PHE A 173 6.40 -6.49 5.51
CA PHE A 173 6.31 -7.00 4.14
C PHE A 173 7.63 -7.56 3.60
N GLU A 174 8.72 -7.45 4.39
CA GLU A 174 10.05 -7.96 4.04
C GLU A 174 10.55 -7.49 2.66
N LEU A 175 10.29 -6.22 2.31
CA LEU A 175 10.61 -5.66 0.98
C LEU A 175 12.11 -5.68 0.62
N GLN A 176 12.98 -5.96 1.58
CA GLN A 176 14.43 -6.12 1.37
C GLN A 176 14.81 -7.54 0.89
N ASP A 177 13.94 -8.54 1.04
CA ASP A 177 14.19 -9.92 0.59
C ASP A 177 13.84 -10.06 -0.90
N THR A 178 14.84 -9.84 -1.76
CA THR A 178 14.68 -9.94 -3.23
C THR A 178 14.37 -11.36 -3.73
N GLU A 179 14.52 -12.39 -2.89
CA GLU A 179 14.23 -13.78 -3.28
C GLU A 179 12.77 -14.19 -3.01
N SER A 180 12.01 -13.35 -2.30
CA SER A 180 10.68 -13.71 -1.82
C SER A 180 9.66 -12.63 -2.18
N ASP A 181 8.82 -12.89 -3.18
CA ASP A 181 7.66 -12.04 -3.52
C ASP A 181 6.50 -12.27 -2.54
N VAL A 182 6.76 -11.98 -1.27
CA VAL A 182 5.85 -12.20 -0.15
C VAL A 182 4.57 -11.39 -0.32
N LEU A 183 4.72 -10.12 -0.68
CA LEU A 183 3.60 -9.20 -0.78
C LEU A 183 2.74 -9.52 -2.00
N GLY A 184 3.35 -9.81 -3.16
CA GLY A 184 2.61 -10.23 -4.36
C GLY A 184 1.78 -11.48 -4.08
N ASP A 185 2.40 -12.51 -3.48
CA ASP A 185 1.70 -13.75 -3.07
C ASP A 185 0.54 -13.48 -2.09
N ALA A 186 0.71 -12.51 -1.19
CA ALA A 186 -0.33 -12.12 -0.23
C ALA A 186 -1.47 -11.33 -0.89
N TYR A 187 -1.14 -10.46 -1.84
CA TYR A 187 -2.09 -9.65 -2.60
C TYR A 187 -2.93 -10.55 -3.53
N GLU A 188 -2.29 -11.46 -4.26
CA GLU A 188 -2.96 -12.48 -5.09
C GLU A 188 -3.90 -13.36 -4.25
N TYR A 189 -3.45 -13.80 -3.08
CA TYR A 189 -4.28 -14.56 -2.16
C TYR A 189 -5.53 -13.80 -1.72
N LEU A 190 -5.40 -12.52 -1.34
CA LEU A 190 -6.53 -11.69 -0.97
C LEU A 190 -7.52 -11.53 -2.12
N ILE A 191 -7.05 -11.25 -3.34
CA ILE A 191 -7.90 -11.17 -4.54
C ILE A 191 -8.67 -12.49 -4.72
N GLY A 192 -7.99 -13.63 -4.60
CA GLY A 192 -8.61 -14.95 -4.67
C GLY A 192 -9.69 -15.18 -3.60
N GLN A 193 -9.42 -14.78 -2.34
CA GLN A 193 -10.40 -14.87 -1.25
C GLN A 193 -11.64 -14.01 -1.54
N PHE A 194 -11.45 -12.76 -1.95
CA PHE A 194 -12.55 -11.85 -2.30
C PHE A 194 -13.36 -12.37 -3.49
N ALA A 195 -12.69 -12.89 -4.52
CA ALA A 195 -13.35 -13.48 -5.69
C ALA A 195 -14.17 -14.72 -5.32
N SER A 196 -13.66 -15.58 -4.41
CA SER A 196 -14.39 -16.77 -3.95
C SER A 196 -15.60 -16.45 -3.06
N GLY A 197 -15.52 -15.34 -2.30
CA GLY A 197 -16.61 -14.84 -1.47
C GLY A 197 -17.67 -14.06 -2.23
N ALA A 198 -17.31 -13.48 -3.38
CA ALA A 198 -18.22 -12.76 -4.25
C ALA A 198 -19.07 -13.74 -5.07
N ALA A 199 -20.39 -13.76 -4.83
CA ALA A 199 -21.33 -14.60 -5.57
C ALA A 199 -21.61 -14.08 -7.01
N LYS A 200 -20.56 -13.75 -7.77
CA LYS A 200 -20.67 -13.27 -9.16
C LYS A 200 -21.02 -14.44 -10.08
N LYS A 201 -22.19 -14.37 -10.72
CA LYS A 201 -22.74 -15.40 -11.61
C LYS A 201 -22.36 -15.23 -13.09
N ALA A 202 -21.69 -14.13 -13.44
CA ALA A 202 -21.19 -13.82 -14.77
C ALA A 202 -20.10 -12.73 -14.67
N GLY A 203 -19.11 -12.75 -15.56
CA GLY A 203 -18.01 -11.77 -15.62
C GLY A 203 -16.62 -12.41 -15.72
N GLU A 204 -15.58 -11.60 -15.57
CA GLU A 204 -14.19 -12.05 -15.44
C GLU A 204 -13.96 -12.67 -14.07
N PHE A 205 -13.33 -13.84 -14.03
CA PHE A 205 -13.01 -14.57 -12.80
C PHE A 205 -11.51 -14.48 -12.51
N TYR A 206 -11.16 -14.54 -11.23
CA TYR A 206 -9.77 -14.70 -10.81
C TYR A 206 -9.17 -15.97 -11.41
N THR A 207 -8.01 -15.85 -12.05
CA THR A 207 -7.30 -16.98 -12.65
C THR A 207 -6.29 -17.53 -11.64
N PRO A 208 -6.40 -18.80 -11.20
CA PRO A 208 -5.46 -19.38 -10.26
C PRO A 208 -4.01 -19.34 -10.77
N GLN A 209 -3.07 -19.19 -9.85
CA GLN A 209 -1.64 -19.01 -10.15
C GLN A 209 -1.07 -20.17 -10.98
N GLU A 210 -1.53 -21.40 -10.77
CA GLU A 210 -1.10 -22.57 -11.53
C GLU A 210 -1.49 -22.46 -13.01
N VAL A 211 -2.67 -21.92 -13.30
CA VAL A 211 -3.15 -21.69 -14.67
C VAL A 211 -2.33 -20.57 -15.31
N THR A 212 -2.15 -19.45 -14.61
CA THR A 212 -1.33 -18.31 -15.07
C THR A 212 0.09 -18.75 -15.38
N LYS A 213 0.72 -19.57 -14.52
CA LYS A 213 2.09 -20.08 -14.71
C LYS A 213 2.22 -21.00 -15.92
N VAL A 214 1.22 -21.86 -16.17
CA VAL A 214 1.20 -22.72 -17.37
C VAL A 214 1.04 -21.86 -18.62
N LEU A 215 0.09 -20.92 -18.63
CA LEU A 215 -0.14 -20.03 -19.76
C LEU A 215 1.10 -19.18 -20.06
N ALA A 216 1.71 -18.56 -19.04
CA ALA A 216 2.95 -17.80 -19.17
C ALA A 216 4.07 -18.62 -19.82
N LYS A 217 4.28 -19.87 -19.37
CA LYS A 217 5.28 -20.78 -19.98
C LYS A 217 4.97 -21.14 -21.43
N LEU A 218 3.69 -21.23 -21.79
CA LEU A 218 3.26 -21.54 -23.16
C LEU A 218 3.45 -20.35 -24.10
N VAL A 219 3.30 -19.11 -23.61
CA VAL A 219 3.41 -17.91 -24.44
C VAL A 219 4.80 -17.27 -24.47
N THR A 220 5.71 -17.72 -23.61
CA THR A 220 7.10 -17.21 -23.52
C THR A 220 8.21 -18.19 -23.94
N PRO A 221 7.98 -19.18 -24.85
CA PRO A 221 9.02 -20.15 -25.17
C PRO A 221 10.21 -19.48 -25.86
N GLY A 222 11.40 -19.62 -25.25
CA GLY A 222 12.65 -19.08 -25.80
C GLY A 222 12.99 -17.64 -25.38
N GLU A 223 12.11 -16.97 -24.63
CA GLU A 223 12.38 -15.64 -24.08
C GLU A 223 13.20 -15.75 -22.80
N THR A 224 14.40 -15.17 -22.80
CA THR A 224 15.27 -15.08 -21.61
C THR A 224 15.03 -13.83 -20.76
N LYS A 225 14.25 -12.88 -21.28
CA LYS A 225 13.76 -11.70 -20.56
C LYS A 225 12.36 -11.35 -21.06
N LEU A 226 11.42 -11.25 -20.12
CA LEU A 226 10.12 -10.65 -20.38
C LEU A 226 10.31 -9.13 -20.29
N ARG A 227 9.90 -8.42 -21.34
CA ARG A 227 9.83 -6.95 -21.34
C ARG A 227 8.62 -6.50 -20.55
#